data_AF-A0A511ADY5-F1
#
_entry.id   AF-A0A511ADY5-F1
#
_cell.length_a   1.000
_cell.length_b   1.000
_cell.length_c   1.000
_cell.angle_alpha   90.00
_cell.angle_beta   90.00
_cell.angle_gamma   90.00
#
_symmetry.space_group_name_H-M   'P 1'
#
loop_
_entity.id
_entity.type
_entity.pdbx_description
1 polymer ?
#
loop_
_entity_poly.entity_id
_entity_poly.type
_entity_poly.pdbx_seq_one_letter_code
_entity_poly.pdbx_strand_id
1 'polypeptide(L)'
;MMSPNAAKLEALVGAPRRADAPLDEGRDAVRLVAMVEAAAVNSSPTLVSGGFLKNAKQKKVRGYRRIDWLNVGAAAIAIMVAAGAATFTGVQMASASPTQGAVQILRADESALAGAEQAAAASKARLEEAVQTAATDAAALRTALGVLAETEEQPATADSTALATVTQAVDGYTTALGEIVIPEVPAAYKRGKVDTGSLQSVGDAINRVQEASVEVDAVAEQLRAARASVDALTATFTTQLATFATSFAGHAQTEIDEYPVAEQEFRDAVTAAADAITATPLNTPMGATALAAYRDAVIALHDDDYRARLEEEAERESQHQNNWQSPPASEEPTDPGTADPRTTNPGTTNPPPVVDPEPDPETQPEDDDTFF
;
A
#
# COMPACT_ATOMS: atom_id res chain seq x y z
N MET A 1 -32.84 52.13 -34.03
CA MET A 1 -34.27 51.75 -33.89
C MET A 1 -34.40 50.27 -34.25
N MET A 2 -34.48 49.39 -33.25
CA MET A 2 -34.62 47.94 -33.46
C MET A 2 -36.07 47.62 -33.84
N SER A 3 -36.25 46.80 -34.87
CA SER A 3 -37.57 46.34 -35.32
C SER A 3 -38.25 45.51 -34.22
N PRO A 4 -39.54 45.73 -33.90
CA PRO A 4 -40.25 45.06 -32.80
C PRO A 4 -40.33 43.54 -32.95
N ASN A 5 -40.01 43.00 -34.14
CA ASN A 5 -39.95 41.56 -34.38
C ASN A 5 -38.64 40.91 -33.90
N ALA A 6 -37.54 41.67 -33.77
CA ALA A 6 -36.25 41.15 -33.32
C ALA A 6 -36.26 40.76 -31.83
N ALA A 7 -36.91 41.58 -30.99
CA ALA A 7 -37.01 41.33 -29.54
C ALA A 7 -37.87 40.11 -29.20
N LYS A 8 -38.90 39.82 -30.01
CA LYS A 8 -39.75 38.62 -29.83
C LYS A 8 -39.03 37.33 -30.25
N LEU A 9 -38.16 37.39 -31.27
CA LEU A 9 -37.34 36.25 -31.69
C LEU A 9 -36.23 35.95 -30.68
N GLU A 10 -35.62 36.98 -30.08
CA GLU A 10 -34.59 36.84 -29.04
C GLU A 10 -35.14 36.21 -27.75
N ALA A 11 -36.39 36.51 -27.39
CA ALA A 11 -37.08 35.90 -26.25
C ALA A 11 -37.48 34.42 -26.48
N LEU A 12 -37.67 33.99 -27.74
CA LEU A 12 -38.08 32.62 -28.07
C LEU A 12 -36.90 31.68 -28.36
N VAL A 13 -35.77 32.21 -28.85
CA VAL A 13 -34.62 31.41 -29.33
C VAL A 13 -33.36 31.65 -28.48
N GLY A 14 -33.37 32.64 -27.58
CA GLY A 14 -32.20 33.07 -26.84
C GLY A 14 -31.29 33.97 -27.67
N ALA A 15 -30.49 34.80 -26.99
CA ALA A 15 -29.56 35.72 -27.65
C ALA A 15 -28.58 34.95 -28.57
N PRO A 16 -28.36 35.41 -29.82
CA PRO A 16 -27.41 34.76 -30.71
C PRO A 16 -26.02 34.79 -30.07
N ARG A 17 -25.37 33.62 -29.98
CA ARG A 17 -23.99 33.52 -29.49
C ARG A 17 -23.11 34.39 -30.39
N ARG A 18 -22.50 35.41 -29.80
CA ARG A 18 -21.47 36.22 -30.47
C ARG A 18 -20.32 35.28 -30.84
N ALA A 19 -20.08 35.13 -32.13
CA ALA A 19 -19.04 34.26 -32.70
C ALA A 19 -17.66 34.94 -32.70
N ASP A 20 -17.34 35.69 -31.65
CA ASP A 20 -16.07 36.40 -31.50
C ASP A 20 -15.34 35.93 -30.22
N ALA A 21 -15.10 34.64 -30.14
CA ALA A 21 -14.08 34.09 -29.24
C ALA A 21 -13.10 33.30 -30.12
N PRO A 22 -11.82 33.68 -30.18
CA PRO A 22 -10.83 32.88 -30.88
C PRO A 22 -10.77 31.50 -30.21
N LEU A 23 -10.93 30.45 -31.02
CA LEU A 23 -10.71 29.06 -30.63
C LEU A 23 -9.22 28.91 -30.32
N ASP A 24 -8.86 28.98 -29.04
CA ASP A 24 -7.51 28.70 -28.52
C ASP A 24 -7.37 27.17 -28.45
N GLU A 25 -7.22 26.53 -29.62
CA GLU A 25 -7.00 25.09 -29.78
C GLU A 25 -5.74 24.68 -29.00
N GLY A 26 -5.94 24.03 -27.84
CA GLY A 26 -4.86 23.47 -27.03
C GLY A 26 -5.06 23.64 -25.52
N ARG A 27 -5.73 24.70 -25.07
CA ARG A 27 -6.00 24.90 -23.62
C ARG A 27 -7.05 23.97 -23.05
N ASP A 28 -8.04 23.57 -23.85
CA ASP A 28 -9.10 22.68 -23.41
C ASP A 28 -8.60 21.24 -23.17
N ALA A 29 -7.60 20.79 -23.94
CA ALA A 29 -6.97 19.48 -23.72
C ALA A 29 -6.18 19.46 -22.39
N VAL A 30 -5.41 20.51 -22.11
CA VAL A 30 -4.67 20.65 -20.84
C VAL A 30 -5.62 20.75 -19.65
N ARG A 31 -6.75 21.45 -19.81
CA ARG A 31 -7.77 21.56 -18.76
C ARG A 31 -8.50 20.24 -18.50
N LEU A 32 -8.76 19.45 -19.54
CA LEU A 32 -9.35 18.12 -19.42
C LEU A 32 -8.40 17.14 -18.74
N VAL A 33 -7.12 17.16 -19.08
CA VAL A 33 -6.08 16.35 -18.40
C VAL A 33 -6.02 16.72 -16.91
N ALA A 34 -5.98 18.02 -16.59
CA ALA A 34 -5.96 18.49 -15.20
C ALA A 34 -7.24 18.12 -14.42
N MET A 35 -8.41 18.08 -15.06
CA MET A 35 -9.65 17.63 -14.42
C MET A 35 -9.67 16.11 -14.16
N VAL A 36 -9.13 15.32 -15.09
CA VAL A 36 -9.03 13.85 -14.93
C VAL A 36 -8.02 13.50 -13.82
N GLU A 37 -6.90 14.22 -13.76
CA GLU A 37 -5.88 14.05 -12.73
C GLU A 37 -6.40 14.48 -11.34
N ALA A 38 -7.16 15.57 -11.26
CA ALA A 38 -7.82 16.00 -10.01
C ALA A 38 -8.94 15.04 -9.55
N ALA A 39 -9.60 14.34 -10.48
CA ALA A 39 -10.61 13.33 -10.15
C ALA A 39 -9.97 12.01 -9.66
N ALA A 40 -8.81 11.63 -10.20
CA ALA A 40 -8.06 10.45 -9.76
C ALA A 40 -7.51 10.61 -8.34
N VAL A 41 -7.16 11.83 -7.92
CA VAL A 41 -6.63 12.11 -6.58
C VAL A 41 -7.73 12.17 -5.50
N ASN A 42 -8.99 12.44 -5.87
CA ASN A 42 -10.10 12.64 -4.92
C ASN A 42 -11.09 11.46 -4.81
N SER A 43 -10.80 10.30 -5.39
CA SER A 43 -11.65 9.11 -5.23
C SER A 43 -11.36 8.38 -3.92
N SER A 44 -11.86 8.92 -2.81
CA SER A 44 -11.93 8.19 -1.53
C SER A 44 -13.23 7.40 -1.46
N PRO A 45 -13.21 6.10 -1.09
CA PRO A 45 -14.43 5.31 -0.98
C PRO A 45 -15.21 5.66 0.29
N THR A 46 -16.45 6.10 0.13
CA THR A 46 -17.41 6.22 1.24
C THR A 46 -17.88 4.81 1.63
N LEU A 47 -17.47 4.34 2.81
CA LEU A 47 -17.91 3.07 3.40
C LEU A 47 -19.43 3.10 3.63
N VAL A 48 -20.18 2.28 2.89
CA VAL A 48 -21.57 1.93 3.23
C VAL A 48 -21.54 0.66 4.07
N SER A 49 -21.70 0.84 5.39
CA SER A 49 -21.86 -0.21 6.39
C SER A 49 -23.03 -1.12 6.05
N GLY A 50 -22.75 -2.40 5.82
CA GLY A 50 -23.75 -3.44 5.58
C GLY A 50 -24.44 -3.89 6.87
N GLY A 51 -25.75 -3.65 6.96
CA GLY A 51 -26.63 -4.26 7.97
C GLY A 51 -27.38 -5.45 7.38
N PHE A 52 -27.16 -6.63 7.96
CA PHE A 52 -27.90 -7.88 7.72
C PHE A 52 -29.41 -7.72 7.98
N LEU A 53 -30.26 -8.35 7.16
CA LEU A 53 -31.48 -9.05 7.62
C LEU A 53 -31.96 -10.08 6.57
N LYS A 54 -32.23 -11.29 7.05
CA LYS A 54 -32.85 -12.41 6.33
C LYS A 54 -34.37 -12.25 6.24
N ASN A 55 -34.94 -12.91 5.22
CA ASN A 55 -36.35 -13.27 4.97
C ASN A 55 -37.20 -12.32 4.11
N ALA A 56 -37.55 -12.75 2.90
CA ALA A 56 -38.93 -13.05 2.49
C ALA A 56 -38.98 -13.47 1.00
N LYS A 57 -39.73 -14.54 0.71
CA LYS A 57 -40.09 -14.95 -0.66
C LYS A 57 -40.83 -13.81 -1.36
N GLN A 58 -40.24 -13.22 -2.40
CA GLN A 58 -40.95 -12.34 -3.32
C GLN A 58 -40.75 -12.77 -4.78
N LYS A 59 -41.87 -12.84 -5.50
CA LYS A 59 -42.01 -13.26 -6.90
C LYS A 59 -41.18 -12.35 -7.82
N LYS A 60 -40.56 -12.96 -8.84
CA LYS A 60 -39.88 -12.29 -9.96
C LYS A 60 -40.78 -11.21 -10.58
N VAL A 61 -40.35 -9.96 -10.48
CA VAL A 61 -40.69 -8.89 -11.42
C VAL A 61 -39.37 -8.47 -12.08
N ARG A 62 -39.29 -8.55 -13.41
CA ARG A 62 -38.14 -8.02 -14.19
C ARG A 62 -38.12 -6.50 -14.03
N GLY A 63 -37.35 -6.02 -13.05
CA GLY A 63 -37.09 -4.62 -12.83
C GLY A 63 -35.93 -4.14 -13.70
N TYR A 64 -36.12 -2.99 -14.34
CA TYR A 64 -35.09 -2.25 -15.05
C TYR A 64 -33.83 -2.10 -14.21
N ARG A 65 -32.67 -2.46 -14.78
CA ARG A 65 -31.35 -2.18 -14.20
C ARG A 65 -31.23 -0.68 -14.00
N ARG A 66 -31.19 -0.24 -12.74
CA ARG A 66 -30.67 1.08 -12.39
C ARG A 66 -29.16 0.99 -12.58
N ILE A 67 -28.69 1.58 -13.68
CA ILE A 67 -27.26 1.82 -13.89
C ILE A 67 -26.87 2.87 -12.87
N ASP A 68 -25.86 2.58 -12.06
CA ASP A 68 -25.28 3.51 -11.11
C ASP A 68 -24.36 4.46 -11.89
N TRP A 69 -24.83 5.69 -12.12
CA TRP A 69 -24.22 6.67 -13.04
C TRP A 69 -22.96 7.35 -12.49
N LEU A 70 -22.50 7.00 -11.29
CA LEU A 70 -21.39 7.67 -10.63
C LEU A 70 -19.99 7.11 -10.94
N ASN A 71 -19.87 5.88 -11.48
CA ASN A 71 -18.57 5.29 -11.86
C ASN A 71 -18.28 5.30 -13.37
N VAL A 72 -19.11 6.00 -14.16
CA VAL A 72 -18.99 6.08 -15.63
C VAL A 72 -18.32 7.38 -16.10
N GLY A 73 -17.81 8.21 -15.17
CA GLY A 73 -17.40 9.59 -15.43
C GLY A 73 -16.21 9.78 -16.38
N ALA A 74 -15.25 8.85 -16.44
CA ALA A 74 -14.05 9.02 -17.28
C ALA A 74 -14.11 8.27 -18.63
N ALA A 75 -14.91 7.20 -18.75
CA ALA A 75 -15.04 6.42 -19.97
C ALA A 75 -16.18 6.90 -20.89
N ALA A 76 -17.19 7.62 -20.37
CA ALA A 76 -18.32 8.10 -21.16
C ALA A 76 -18.07 9.38 -21.97
N ILE A 77 -16.99 10.12 -21.69
CA ILE A 77 -16.70 11.35 -22.42
C ILE A 77 -16.22 11.04 -23.86
N ALA A 78 -15.54 9.91 -24.07
CA ALA A 78 -15.16 9.47 -25.42
C ALA A 78 -16.37 8.95 -26.24
N ILE A 79 -17.34 8.32 -25.59
CA ILE A 79 -18.54 7.78 -26.26
C ILE A 79 -19.57 8.89 -26.56
N MET A 80 -19.67 9.93 -25.73
CA MET A 80 -20.58 11.07 -26.00
C MET A 80 -20.09 12.00 -27.12
N VAL A 81 -18.78 12.07 -27.40
CA VAL A 81 -18.27 12.86 -28.55
C VAL A 81 -18.56 12.16 -29.89
N ALA A 82 -18.67 10.83 -29.92
CA ALA A 82 -19.07 10.08 -31.10
C ALA A 82 -20.61 10.01 -31.29
N ALA A 83 -21.39 9.97 -30.20
CA ALA A 83 -22.86 9.94 -30.27
C ALA A 83 -23.52 11.33 -30.47
N GLY A 84 -22.80 12.41 -30.18
CA GLY A 84 -23.31 13.79 -30.27
C GLY A 84 -23.50 14.35 -31.68
N ALA A 85 -22.99 13.69 -32.72
CA ALA A 85 -23.09 14.16 -34.10
C ALA A 85 -24.34 13.68 -34.86
N ALA A 86 -25.18 12.81 -34.27
CA ALA A 86 -26.26 12.14 -34.98
C ALA A 86 -27.67 12.78 -34.86
N THR A 87 -27.85 13.87 -34.09
CA THR A 87 -29.21 14.35 -33.75
C THR A 87 -29.68 15.62 -34.48
N PHE A 88 -28.95 16.18 -35.45
CA PHE A 88 -29.40 17.34 -36.21
C PHE A 88 -29.34 17.17 -37.73
N THR A 89 -30.22 16.34 -38.28
CA THR A 89 -30.69 16.48 -39.68
C THR A 89 -32.16 16.11 -39.78
N GLY A 90 -33.01 16.98 -39.21
CA GLY A 90 -34.43 16.97 -39.48
C GLY A 90 -34.73 17.67 -40.81
N VAL A 91 -35.47 16.97 -41.67
CA VAL A 91 -36.26 17.50 -42.80
C VAL A 91 -35.45 17.96 -44.03
N GLN A 92 -34.85 16.99 -44.75
CA GLN A 92 -34.79 17.05 -46.23
C GLN A 92 -34.48 15.71 -46.95
N MET A 93 -34.63 14.54 -46.31
CA MET A 93 -34.47 13.24 -46.99
C MET A 93 -35.81 12.64 -47.39
N ALA A 94 -36.43 13.18 -48.45
CA ALA A 94 -37.58 12.53 -49.10
C ALA A 94 -37.18 11.55 -50.23
N SER A 95 -35.87 11.31 -50.42
CA SER A 95 -35.36 10.43 -51.48
C SER A 95 -34.13 9.59 -51.10
N ALA A 96 -33.71 9.59 -49.82
CA ALA A 96 -32.63 8.71 -49.39
C ALA A 96 -33.20 7.28 -49.27
N SER A 97 -32.58 6.32 -49.96
CA SER A 97 -33.04 4.94 -49.88
C SER A 97 -32.86 4.42 -48.45
N PRO A 98 -33.81 3.64 -47.90
CA PRO A 98 -33.69 3.04 -46.56
C PRO A 98 -32.36 2.29 -46.35
N THR A 99 -31.83 1.73 -47.44
CA THR A 99 -30.54 1.03 -47.45
C THR A 99 -29.35 1.94 -47.16
N GLN A 100 -29.37 3.19 -47.61
CA GLN A 100 -28.31 4.16 -47.30
C GLN A 100 -28.28 4.51 -45.80
N GLY A 101 -29.45 4.67 -45.17
CA GLY A 101 -29.56 4.89 -43.72
C GLY A 101 -29.04 3.70 -42.92
N ALA A 102 -29.41 2.48 -43.30
CA ALA A 102 -28.94 1.26 -42.64
C ALA A 102 -27.42 1.08 -42.76
N VAL A 103 -26.81 1.41 -43.90
CA VAL A 103 -25.35 1.38 -44.07
C VAL A 103 -24.65 2.42 -43.19
N GLN A 104 -25.27 3.59 -42.96
CA GLN A 104 -24.73 4.59 -42.06
C GLN A 104 -24.75 4.11 -40.60
N ILE A 105 -25.85 3.49 -40.17
CA ILE A 105 -25.96 2.87 -38.83
C ILE A 105 -24.89 1.78 -38.67
N LEU A 106 -24.76 0.87 -39.65
CA LEU A 106 -23.73 -0.17 -39.63
C LEU A 106 -22.31 0.40 -39.44
N ARG A 107 -21.97 1.50 -40.14
CA ARG A 107 -20.66 2.15 -39.98
C ARG A 107 -20.47 2.77 -38.60
N ALA A 108 -21.52 3.35 -38.03
CA ALA A 108 -21.48 3.89 -36.68
C ALA A 108 -21.26 2.78 -35.65
N ASP A 109 -21.99 1.66 -35.78
CA ASP A 109 -21.86 0.49 -34.90
C ASP A 109 -20.46 -0.13 -35.01
N GLU A 110 -19.90 -0.26 -36.22
CA GLU A 110 -18.53 -0.75 -36.41
C GLU A 110 -17.47 0.17 -35.80
N SER A 111 -17.66 1.49 -35.90
CA SER A 111 -16.76 2.45 -35.25
C SER A 111 -16.85 2.37 -33.73
N ALA A 112 -18.05 2.16 -33.18
CA ALA A 112 -18.24 1.97 -31.75
C ALA A 112 -17.60 0.67 -31.27
N LEU A 113 -17.78 -0.43 -32.02
CA LEU A 113 -17.15 -1.72 -31.76
C LEU A 113 -15.62 -1.61 -31.77
N ALA A 114 -15.03 -0.97 -32.78
CA ALA A 114 -13.57 -0.76 -32.83
C ALA A 114 -13.04 0.02 -31.61
N GLY A 115 -13.80 1.03 -31.14
CA GLY A 115 -13.47 1.74 -29.92
C GLY A 115 -13.55 0.87 -28.66
N ALA A 116 -14.57 0.00 -28.57
CA ALA A 116 -14.73 -0.94 -27.47
C ALA A 116 -13.60 -1.99 -27.46
N GLU A 117 -13.23 -2.54 -28.62
CA GLU A 117 -12.10 -3.46 -28.78
C GLU A 117 -10.78 -2.82 -28.31
N GLN A 118 -10.51 -1.57 -28.72
CA GLN A 118 -9.32 -0.85 -28.28
C GLN A 118 -9.32 -0.58 -26.77
N ALA A 119 -10.47 -0.24 -26.19
CA ALA A 119 -10.60 -0.04 -24.75
C ALA A 119 -10.39 -1.34 -23.96
N ALA A 120 -10.90 -2.47 -24.45
CA ALA A 120 -10.68 -3.79 -23.85
C ALA A 120 -9.20 -4.19 -23.93
N ALA A 121 -8.56 -4.03 -25.09
CA ALA A 121 -7.13 -4.30 -25.28
C ALA A 121 -6.25 -3.45 -24.35
N ALA A 122 -6.52 -2.15 -24.25
CA ALA A 122 -5.80 -1.27 -23.33
C ALA A 122 -6.03 -1.63 -21.85
N SER A 123 -7.23 -2.09 -21.50
CA SER A 123 -7.54 -2.54 -20.14
C SER A 123 -6.81 -3.84 -19.79
N LYS A 124 -6.74 -4.78 -20.74
CA LYS A 124 -5.94 -6.01 -20.62
C LYS A 124 -4.47 -5.69 -20.37
N ALA A 125 -3.86 -4.86 -21.23
CA ALA A 125 -2.44 -4.52 -21.12
C ALA A 125 -2.08 -3.88 -19.77
N ARG A 126 -2.92 -2.94 -19.29
CA ARG A 126 -2.70 -2.32 -17.96
C ARG A 126 -2.85 -3.32 -16.82
N LEU A 127 -3.77 -4.28 -16.94
CA LEU A 127 -3.95 -5.32 -15.93
C LEU A 127 -2.75 -6.28 -15.90
N GLU A 128 -2.25 -6.69 -17.06
CA GLU A 128 -1.03 -7.49 -17.19
C GLU A 128 0.18 -6.78 -16.57
N GLU A 129 0.35 -5.49 -16.87
CA GLU A 129 1.41 -4.65 -16.29
C GLU A 129 1.27 -4.52 -14.77
N ALA A 130 0.05 -4.32 -14.25
CA ALA A 130 -0.20 -4.22 -12.82
C ALA A 130 0.13 -5.53 -12.10
N VAL A 131 -0.28 -6.67 -12.63
CA VAL A 131 0.04 -8.00 -12.05
C VAL A 131 1.54 -8.25 -12.08
N GLN A 132 2.22 -7.91 -13.19
CA GLN A 132 3.66 -8.09 -13.32
C GLN A 132 4.45 -7.20 -12.35
N THR A 133 4.04 -5.94 -12.18
CA THR A 133 4.64 -4.99 -11.24
C THR A 133 4.46 -5.50 -9.81
N ALA A 134 3.23 -5.88 -9.44
CA ALA A 134 2.93 -6.41 -8.12
C ALA A 134 3.74 -7.68 -7.79
N ALA A 135 3.90 -8.59 -8.75
CA ALA A 135 4.73 -9.78 -8.58
C ALA A 135 6.22 -9.45 -8.40
N THR A 136 6.71 -8.44 -9.13
CA THR A 136 8.11 -7.98 -9.03
C THR A 136 8.38 -7.34 -7.66
N ASP A 137 7.46 -6.49 -7.19
CA ASP A 137 7.56 -5.83 -5.88
C ASP A 137 7.47 -6.86 -4.74
N ALA A 138 6.58 -7.85 -4.86
CA ALA A 138 6.47 -8.94 -3.89
C ALA A 138 7.76 -9.77 -3.83
N ALA A 139 8.40 -10.06 -4.97
CA ALA A 139 9.67 -10.78 -5.00
C ALA A 139 10.81 -9.97 -4.35
N ALA A 140 10.89 -8.67 -4.63
CA ALA A 140 11.88 -7.79 -4.01
C ALA A 140 11.69 -7.70 -2.48
N LEU A 141 10.44 -7.57 -2.03
CA LEU A 141 10.12 -7.60 -0.60
C LEU A 141 10.45 -8.96 0.03
N ARG A 142 10.19 -10.07 -0.68
CA ARG A 142 10.53 -11.42 -0.21
C ARG A 142 12.03 -11.57 0.06
N THR A 143 12.87 -10.98 -0.79
CA THR A 143 14.32 -10.91 -0.57
C THR A 143 14.67 -10.01 0.62
N ALA A 144 14.04 -8.84 0.73
CA ALA A 144 14.28 -7.92 1.84
C ALA A 144 13.91 -8.53 3.20
N LEU A 145 12.80 -9.27 3.30
CA LEU A 145 12.44 -10.01 4.52
C LEU A 145 13.48 -11.07 4.89
N GLY A 146 14.12 -11.68 3.90
CA GLY A 146 15.17 -12.67 4.12
C GLY A 146 16.40 -12.13 4.86
N VAL A 147 16.64 -10.81 4.85
CA VAL A 147 17.78 -10.22 5.57
C VAL A 147 17.56 -10.15 7.09
N LEU A 148 16.31 -10.30 7.55
CA LEU A 148 15.95 -10.24 8.97
C LEU A 148 15.98 -11.61 9.64
N ALA A 149 16.05 -12.68 8.84
CA ALA A 149 16.05 -14.05 9.34
C ALA A 149 17.38 -14.38 10.02
N GLU A 150 17.32 -15.33 10.96
CA GLU A 150 18.49 -15.92 11.58
C GLU A 150 19.44 -16.54 10.54
N THR A 151 20.74 -16.39 10.76
CA THR A 151 21.80 -17.00 9.96
C THR A 151 22.75 -17.77 10.88
N GLU A 152 23.68 -18.55 10.31
CA GLU A 152 24.71 -19.24 11.12
C GLU A 152 25.59 -18.27 11.92
N GLU A 153 25.72 -17.02 11.44
CA GLU A 153 26.63 -16.02 11.99
C GLU A 153 25.91 -15.00 12.91
N GLN A 154 24.59 -14.86 12.79
CA GLN A 154 23.83 -13.79 13.45
C GLN A 154 22.42 -14.26 13.85
N PRO A 155 21.94 -13.87 15.05
CA PRO A 155 20.57 -14.16 15.47
C PRO A 155 19.56 -13.44 14.57
N ALA A 156 18.29 -13.87 14.62
CA ALA A 156 17.20 -13.15 13.97
C ALA A 156 17.15 -11.72 14.52
N THR A 157 16.97 -10.74 13.63
CA THR A 157 16.87 -9.32 14.01
C THR A 157 15.44 -8.83 14.08
N ALA A 158 14.45 -9.71 13.86
CA ALA A 158 13.03 -9.42 13.95
C ALA A 158 12.29 -10.59 14.61
N ASP A 159 11.09 -10.32 15.12
CA ASP A 159 10.21 -11.34 15.70
C ASP A 159 9.98 -12.48 14.70
N SER A 160 10.43 -13.69 15.05
CA SER A 160 10.42 -14.86 14.17
C SER A 160 9.01 -15.30 13.76
N THR A 161 8.02 -15.12 14.65
CA THR A 161 6.61 -15.46 14.38
C THR A 161 6.00 -14.43 13.43
N ALA A 162 6.25 -13.15 13.66
CA ALA A 162 5.81 -12.07 12.77
C ALA A 162 6.47 -12.19 11.38
N LEU A 163 7.78 -12.47 11.34
CA LEU A 163 8.54 -12.65 10.12
C LEU A 163 8.05 -13.86 9.30
N ALA A 164 7.78 -15.00 9.94
CA ALA A 164 7.20 -16.16 9.28
C ALA A 164 5.81 -15.86 8.71
N THR A 165 4.99 -15.13 9.46
CA THR A 165 3.62 -14.75 9.06
C THR A 165 3.62 -13.83 7.85
N VAL A 166 4.45 -12.78 7.85
CA VAL A 166 4.55 -11.87 6.70
C VAL A 166 5.18 -12.57 5.49
N THR A 167 6.14 -13.47 5.70
CA THR A 167 6.75 -14.26 4.62
C THR A 167 5.69 -15.13 3.94
N GLN A 168 4.86 -15.83 4.73
CA GLN A 168 3.74 -16.61 4.21
C GLN A 168 2.72 -15.73 3.47
N ALA A 169 2.48 -14.52 3.95
CA ALA A 169 1.63 -13.55 3.26
C ALA A 169 2.18 -13.12 1.89
N VAL A 170 3.49 -12.88 1.77
CA VAL A 170 4.14 -12.57 0.48
C VAL A 170 4.02 -13.74 -0.49
N ASP A 171 4.29 -14.97 -0.02
CA ASP A 171 4.23 -16.18 -0.84
C ASP A 171 2.78 -16.47 -1.28
N GLY A 172 1.81 -16.28 -0.38
CA GLY A 172 0.37 -16.39 -0.68
C GLY A 172 -0.12 -15.34 -1.66
N TYR A 173 0.32 -14.08 -1.52
CA TYR A 173 0.01 -13.00 -2.46
C TYR A 173 0.56 -13.29 -3.85
N THR A 174 1.83 -13.73 -3.95
CA THR A 174 2.47 -14.07 -5.22
C THR A 174 1.77 -15.25 -5.90
N THR A 175 1.39 -16.27 -5.13
CA THR A 175 0.61 -17.41 -5.64
C THR A 175 -0.75 -16.95 -6.15
N ALA A 176 -1.47 -16.14 -5.37
CA ALA A 176 -2.79 -15.65 -5.75
C ALA A 176 -2.76 -14.74 -6.99
N LEU A 177 -1.72 -13.93 -7.17
CA LEU A 177 -1.50 -13.16 -8.40
C LEU A 177 -1.32 -14.08 -9.61
N GLY A 178 -0.58 -15.19 -9.46
CA GLY A 178 -0.38 -16.19 -10.51
C GLY A 178 -1.65 -16.96 -10.89
N GLU A 179 -2.65 -16.98 -10.02
CA GLU A 179 -3.97 -17.60 -10.27
C GLU A 179 -4.95 -16.66 -10.99
N ILE A 180 -4.62 -15.37 -11.14
CA ILE A 180 -5.50 -14.41 -11.81
C ILE A 180 -5.59 -14.72 -13.31
N VAL A 181 -6.78 -15.15 -13.73
CA VAL A 181 -7.07 -15.36 -15.14
C VAL A 181 -7.40 -14.04 -15.81
N ILE A 182 -6.47 -13.54 -16.62
CA ILE A 182 -6.70 -12.39 -17.49
C ILE A 182 -7.37 -12.89 -18.78
N PRO A 183 -8.62 -12.47 -19.06
CA PRO A 183 -9.32 -12.92 -20.25
C PRO A 183 -8.65 -12.40 -21.53
N GLU A 184 -8.65 -13.24 -22.56
CA GLU A 184 -8.21 -12.82 -23.89
C GLU A 184 -9.22 -11.90 -24.54
N VAL A 185 -8.73 -10.88 -25.24
CA VAL A 185 -9.57 -9.96 -26.00
C VAL A 185 -9.89 -10.60 -27.36
N PRO A 186 -11.16 -10.55 -27.82
CA PRO A 186 -11.53 -11.13 -29.10
C PRO A 186 -10.71 -10.51 -30.24
N ALA A 187 -10.51 -11.29 -31.31
CA ALA A 187 -9.83 -10.78 -32.49
C ALA A 187 -10.63 -9.62 -33.10
N ALA A 188 -9.92 -8.57 -33.54
CA ALA A 188 -10.54 -7.37 -34.10
C ALA A 188 -11.55 -7.70 -35.20
N TYR A 189 -12.74 -7.11 -35.12
CA TYR A 189 -13.82 -7.36 -36.04
C TYR A 189 -13.41 -7.03 -37.48
N LYS A 190 -13.69 -7.97 -38.39
CA LYS A 190 -13.50 -7.78 -39.83
C LYS A 190 -14.83 -7.94 -40.53
N ARG A 191 -15.28 -6.84 -41.15
CA ARG A 191 -16.49 -6.84 -41.97
C ARG A 191 -16.35 -7.89 -43.09
N GLY A 192 -17.31 -8.82 -43.16
CA GLY A 192 -17.43 -9.75 -44.27
C GLY A 192 -17.94 -9.08 -45.56
N LYS A 193 -18.19 -9.85 -46.61
CA LYS A 193 -18.86 -9.32 -47.80
C LYS A 193 -20.30 -8.89 -47.45
N VAL A 194 -20.69 -7.68 -47.85
CA VAL A 194 -22.02 -7.10 -47.64
C VAL A 194 -22.50 -6.49 -48.94
N ASP A 195 -23.70 -6.86 -49.39
CA ASP A 195 -24.37 -6.21 -50.51
C ASP A 195 -25.12 -4.98 -50.00
N THR A 196 -24.56 -3.80 -50.23
CA THR A 196 -25.14 -2.52 -49.79
C THR A 196 -26.40 -2.11 -50.56
N GLY A 197 -26.78 -2.84 -51.63
CA GLY A 197 -28.06 -2.68 -52.30
C GLY A 197 -29.19 -3.48 -51.64
N SER A 198 -28.85 -4.46 -50.80
CA SER A 198 -29.78 -5.36 -50.14
C SER A 198 -29.94 -5.02 -48.65
N LEU A 199 -31.15 -4.63 -48.25
CA LEU A 199 -31.47 -4.38 -46.84
C LEU A 199 -31.24 -5.60 -45.96
N GLN A 200 -31.51 -6.80 -46.48
CA GLN A 200 -31.27 -8.04 -45.75
C GLN A 200 -29.77 -8.23 -45.48
N SER A 201 -28.91 -8.03 -46.49
CA SER A 201 -27.46 -8.18 -46.32
C SER A 201 -26.88 -7.17 -45.33
N VAL A 202 -27.37 -5.93 -45.33
CA VAL A 202 -26.98 -4.90 -44.36
C VAL A 202 -27.49 -5.25 -42.95
N GLY A 203 -28.72 -5.76 -42.84
CA GLY A 203 -29.29 -6.24 -41.56
C GLY A 203 -28.46 -7.38 -40.95
N ASP A 204 -28.05 -8.36 -41.77
CA ASP A 204 -27.17 -9.46 -41.33
C ASP A 204 -25.77 -8.97 -40.92
N ALA A 205 -25.28 -7.88 -41.53
CA ALA A 205 -24.03 -7.26 -41.11
C ALA A 205 -24.17 -6.56 -39.74
N ILE A 206 -25.27 -5.84 -39.52
CA ILE A 206 -25.57 -5.19 -38.23
C ILE A 206 -25.67 -6.25 -37.12
N ASN A 207 -26.39 -7.35 -37.36
CA ASN A 207 -26.50 -8.44 -36.38
C ASN A 207 -25.12 -9.00 -35.99
N ARG A 208 -24.21 -9.19 -36.95
CA ARG A 208 -22.84 -9.65 -36.66
C ARG A 208 -22.01 -8.64 -35.86
N VAL A 209 -22.18 -7.34 -36.12
CA VAL A 209 -21.51 -6.30 -35.30
C VAL A 209 -22.07 -6.33 -33.88
N GLN A 210 -23.38 -6.48 -33.71
CA GLN A 210 -24.01 -6.59 -32.39
C GLN A 210 -23.54 -7.84 -31.62
N GLU A 211 -23.42 -8.99 -32.29
CA GLU A 211 -22.86 -10.21 -31.70
C GLU A 211 -21.41 -9.99 -31.22
N ALA A 212 -20.56 -9.37 -32.04
CA ALA A 212 -19.18 -9.04 -31.67
C ALA A 212 -19.13 -8.03 -30.51
N SER A 213 -19.99 -7.02 -30.49
CA SER A 213 -20.10 -6.08 -29.37
C SER A 213 -20.46 -6.77 -28.05
N VAL A 214 -21.38 -7.75 -28.08
CA VAL A 214 -21.73 -8.54 -26.88
C VAL A 214 -20.53 -9.35 -26.37
N GLU A 215 -19.70 -9.89 -27.27
CA GLU A 215 -18.48 -10.60 -26.89
C GLU A 215 -17.44 -9.68 -26.24
N VAL A 216 -17.21 -8.50 -26.83
CA VAL A 216 -16.30 -7.48 -26.28
C VAL A 216 -16.79 -6.97 -24.93
N ASP A 217 -18.09 -6.71 -24.77
CA ASP A 217 -18.68 -6.29 -23.50
C ASP A 217 -18.52 -7.36 -22.40
N ALA A 218 -18.67 -8.63 -22.76
CA ALA A 218 -18.46 -9.74 -21.83
C ALA A 218 -17.00 -9.82 -21.36
N VAL A 219 -16.03 -9.64 -22.27
CA VAL A 219 -14.61 -9.60 -21.92
C VAL A 219 -14.26 -8.36 -21.10
N ALA A 220 -14.83 -7.19 -21.42
CA ALA A 220 -14.63 -5.98 -20.64
C ALA A 220 -15.12 -6.15 -19.19
N GLU A 221 -16.23 -6.87 -18.98
CA GLU A 221 -16.71 -7.18 -17.63
C GLU A 221 -15.78 -8.15 -16.88
N GLN A 222 -15.27 -9.17 -17.57
CA GLN A 222 -14.29 -10.09 -16.98
C GLN A 222 -12.99 -9.36 -16.62
N LEU A 223 -12.51 -8.43 -17.45
CA LEU A 223 -11.35 -7.59 -17.15
C LEU A 223 -11.58 -6.71 -15.91
N ARG A 224 -12.78 -6.13 -15.75
CA ARG A 224 -13.14 -5.38 -14.54
C ARG A 224 -13.14 -6.27 -13.30
N ALA A 225 -13.70 -7.47 -13.40
CA ALA A 225 -13.70 -8.43 -12.30
C ALA A 225 -12.28 -8.86 -11.92
N ALA A 226 -11.43 -9.17 -12.90
CA ALA A 226 -10.03 -9.53 -12.65
C ALA A 226 -9.25 -8.38 -11.99
N ARG A 227 -9.46 -7.13 -12.44
CA ARG A 227 -8.89 -5.94 -11.79
C ARG A 227 -9.36 -5.80 -10.35
N ALA A 228 -10.66 -5.95 -10.09
CA ALA A 228 -11.19 -5.88 -8.74
C ALA A 228 -10.56 -6.95 -7.82
N SER A 229 -10.27 -8.14 -8.35
CA SER A 229 -9.54 -9.18 -7.62
C SER A 229 -8.10 -8.77 -7.29
N VAL A 230 -7.35 -8.19 -8.24
CA VAL A 230 -6.00 -7.63 -7.99
C VAL A 230 -6.05 -6.58 -6.88
N ASP A 231 -7.01 -5.66 -6.96
CA ASP A 231 -7.16 -4.57 -5.98
C ASP A 231 -7.46 -5.13 -4.58
N ALA A 232 -8.33 -6.15 -4.47
CA ALA A 232 -8.67 -6.78 -3.19
C ALA A 232 -7.48 -7.54 -2.59
N LEU A 233 -6.72 -8.27 -3.42
CA LEU A 233 -5.49 -8.96 -2.99
C LEU A 233 -4.46 -7.95 -2.48
N THR A 234 -4.26 -6.86 -3.22
CA THR A 234 -3.30 -5.81 -2.86
C THR A 234 -3.69 -5.11 -1.56
N ALA A 235 -4.97 -4.83 -1.34
CA ALA A 235 -5.45 -4.25 -0.08
C ALA A 235 -5.24 -5.20 1.11
N THR A 236 -5.51 -6.50 0.93
CA THR A 236 -5.29 -7.52 1.97
C THR A 236 -3.81 -7.63 2.32
N PHE A 237 -2.96 -7.72 1.30
CA PHE A 237 -1.52 -7.80 1.46
C PHE A 237 -0.94 -6.55 2.14
N THR A 238 -1.36 -5.35 1.73
CA THR A 238 -0.94 -4.10 2.36
C THR A 238 -1.31 -4.05 3.85
N THR A 239 -2.47 -4.59 4.21
CA THR A 239 -2.90 -4.70 5.62
C THR A 239 -1.98 -5.63 6.41
N GLN A 240 -1.59 -6.76 5.83
CA GLN A 240 -0.64 -7.70 6.47
C GLN A 240 0.74 -7.06 6.66
N LEU A 241 1.22 -6.28 5.68
CA LEU A 241 2.47 -5.53 5.80
C LEU A 241 2.40 -4.46 6.90
N ALA A 242 1.28 -3.76 7.03
CA ALA A 242 1.09 -2.77 8.09
C ALA A 242 1.11 -3.44 9.48
N THR A 243 0.45 -4.59 9.64
CA THR A 243 0.51 -5.38 10.89
C THR A 243 1.95 -5.81 11.21
N PHE A 244 2.69 -6.30 10.21
CA PHE A 244 4.10 -6.64 10.40
C PHE A 244 4.95 -5.42 10.79
N ALA A 245 4.75 -4.26 10.15
CA ALA A 245 5.48 -3.04 10.51
C ALA A 245 5.26 -2.65 11.98
N THR A 246 4.04 -2.85 12.52
CA THR A 246 3.75 -2.52 13.92
C THR A 246 4.44 -3.44 14.95
N SER A 247 4.94 -4.62 14.57
CA SER A 247 5.65 -5.50 15.52
C SER A 247 7.05 -4.99 15.85
N PHE A 248 7.64 -4.14 15.01
CA PHE A 248 9.02 -3.67 15.18
C PHE A 248 9.21 -2.81 16.43
N ALA A 249 8.24 -2.00 16.83
CA ALA A 249 8.36 -1.17 18.03
C ALA A 249 8.48 -2.02 19.30
N GLY A 250 7.65 -3.07 19.42
CA GLY A 250 7.73 -4.01 20.54
C GLY A 250 9.02 -4.81 20.52
N HIS A 251 9.42 -5.31 19.34
CA HIS A 251 10.67 -6.07 19.20
C HIS A 251 11.91 -5.22 19.51
N ALA A 252 11.97 -3.98 19.01
CA ALA A 252 13.02 -3.03 19.30
C ALA A 252 13.20 -2.79 20.81
N GLN A 253 12.09 -2.67 21.55
CA GLN A 253 12.16 -2.51 23.00
C GLN A 253 12.72 -3.76 23.68
N THR A 254 12.30 -4.96 23.26
CA THR A 254 12.86 -6.23 23.77
C THR A 254 14.37 -6.30 23.55
N GLU A 255 14.85 -5.96 22.34
CA GLU A 255 16.28 -5.92 22.03
C GLU A 255 17.01 -4.91 22.93
N ILE A 256 16.47 -3.71 23.09
CA ILE A 256 17.06 -2.68 23.97
C ILE A 256 17.15 -3.16 25.43
N ASP A 257 16.13 -3.87 25.92
CA ASP A 257 16.09 -4.38 27.29
C ASP A 257 17.05 -5.56 27.52
N GLU A 258 17.30 -6.37 26.49
CA GLU A 258 18.24 -7.52 26.54
C GLU A 258 19.71 -7.10 26.51
N TYR A 259 20.01 -5.96 25.86
CA TYR A 259 21.36 -5.41 25.69
C TYR A 259 21.52 -4.05 26.42
N PRO A 260 21.45 -4.02 27.78
CA PRO A 260 21.42 -2.78 28.54
C PRO A 260 22.78 -2.07 28.66
N VAL A 261 23.90 -2.76 28.35
CA VAL A 261 25.26 -2.23 28.52
C VAL A 261 25.68 -1.43 27.29
N ALA A 262 25.06 -1.65 26.14
CA ALA A 262 25.29 -0.85 24.93
C ALA A 262 25.18 0.66 25.18
N GLU A 263 25.86 1.47 24.38
CA GLU A 263 25.76 2.92 24.47
C GLU A 263 24.37 3.42 24.04
N GLN A 264 23.94 4.56 24.60
CA GLN A 264 22.59 5.10 24.34
C GLN A 264 22.35 5.38 22.85
N GLU A 265 23.39 5.74 22.10
CA GLU A 265 23.28 6.02 20.67
C GLU A 265 22.84 4.80 19.84
N PHE A 266 23.26 3.58 20.21
CA PHE A 266 22.84 2.35 19.53
C PHE A 266 21.40 2.00 19.85
N ARG A 267 20.98 2.18 21.11
CA ARG A 267 19.57 2.02 21.50
C ARG A 267 18.67 3.00 20.75
N ASP A 268 19.05 4.28 20.71
CA ASP A 268 18.31 5.31 19.98
C ASP A 268 18.24 5.00 18.48
N ALA A 269 19.31 4.47 17.89
CA ALA A 269 19.33 4.05 16.49
C ALA A 269 18.35 2.90 16.20
N VAL A 270 18.25 1.91 17.08
CA VAL A 270 17.28 0.80 16.97
C VAL A 270 15.85 1.32 17.05
N THR A 271 15.54 2.21 17.99
CA THR A 271 14.22 2.86 18.08
C THR A 271 13.90 3.66 16.81
N ALA A 272 14.83 4.50 16.34
CA ALA A 272 14.62 5.32 15.16
C ALA A 272 14.41 4.48 13.89
N ALA A 273 15.12 3.35 13.76
CA ALA A 273 14.96 2.45 12.62
C ALA A 273 13.62 1.70 12.67
N ALA A 274 13.16 1.30 13.85
CA ALA A 274 11.83 0.72 14.03
C ALA A 274 10.71 1.72 13.66
N ASP A 275 10.84 2.98 14.08
CA ASP A 275 9.90 4.04 13.71
C ASP A 275 9.89 4.27 12.20
N ALA A 276 11.06 4.26 11.55
CA ALA A 276 11.17 4.42 10.10
C ALA A 276 10.44 3.32 9.33
N ILE A 277 10.42 2.08 9.84
CA ILE A 277 9.64 0.97 9.27
C ILE A 277 8.14 1.26 9.33
N THR A 278 7.64 1.76 10.46
CA THR A 278 6.21 2.09 10.58
C THR A 278 5.79 3.28 9.71
N ALA A 279 6.71 4.22 9.47
CA ALA A 279 6.46 5.40 8.64
C ALA A 279 6.56 5.14 7.12
N THR A 280 7.09 3.99 6.71
CA THR A 280 7.41 3.70 5.30
C THR A 280 6.63 2.50 4.78
N PRO A 281 5.92 2.61 3.63
CA PRO A 281 5.28 1.45 3.00
C PRO A 281 6.31 0.37 2.64
N LEU A 282 6.16 -0.82 3.22
CA LEU A 282 7.12 -1.92 3.06
C LEU A 282 7.20 -2.50 1.66
N ASN A 283 6.15 -2.35 0.85
CA ASN A 283 6.10 -2.77 -0.55
C ASN A 283 6.80 -1.79 -1.51
N THR A 284 7.76 -1.00 -1.03
CA THR A 284 8.50 -0.03 -1.83
C THR A 284 10.02 -0.21 -1.65
N PRO A 285 10.85 0.32 -2.56
CA PRO A 285 12.30 0.31 -2.38
C PRO A 285 12.78 0.98 -1.07
N MET A 286 12.06 2.01 -0.61
CA MET A 286 12.33 2.66 0.66
C MET A 286 12.00 1.76 1.85
N GLY A 287 10.92 0.97 1.75
CA GLY A 287 10.59 -0.05 2.74
C GLY A 287 11.70 -1.07 2.92
N ALA A 288 12.26 -1.59 1.81
CA ALA A 288 13.40 -2.51 1.87
C ALA A 288 14.64 -1.89 2.53
N THR A 289 14.88 -0.59 2.29
CA THR A 289 15.98 0.16 2.91
C THR A 289 15.74 0.32 4.42
N ALA A 290 14.50 0.58 4.84
CA ALA A 290 14.14 0.68 6.26
C ALA A 290 14.34 -0.66 6.99
N LEU A 291 13.95 -1.79 6.38
CA LEU A 291 14.20 -3.13 6.95
C LEU A 291 15.70 -3.41 7.13
N ALA A 292 16.51 -3.08 6.13
CA ALA A 292 17.96 -3.25 6.22
C ALA A 292 18.59 -2.34 7.30
N ALA A 293 18.15 -1.08 7.40
CA ALA A 293 18.63 -0.16 8.41
C ALA A 293 18.30 -0.63 9.84
N TYR A 294 17.12 -1.21 10.05
CA TYR A 294 16.75 -1.80 11.33
C TYR A 294 17.62 -3.00 11.70
N ARG A 295 17.82 -3.93 10.76
CA ARG A 295 18.76 -5.05 10.94
C ARG A 295 20.14 -4.54 11.35
N ASP A 296 20.68 -3.56 10.62
CA ASP A 296 22.02 -3.03 10.87
C ASP A 296 22.11 -2.35 12.23
N ALA A 297 21.06 -1.65 12.67
CA ALA A 297 20.98 -1.05 13.99
C ALA A 297 20.95 -2.11 15.11
N VAL A 298 20.20 -3.20 14.94
CA VAL A 298 20.13 -4.31 15.93
C VAL A 298 21.48 -5.02 16.02
N ILE A 299 22.14 -5.30 14.88
CA ILE A 299 23.48 -5.91 14.88
C ILE A 299 24.48 -4.99 15.60
N ALA A 300 24.45 -3.68 15.31
CA ALA A 300 25.34 -2.73 15.96
C ALA A 300 25.10 -2.64 17.48
N LEU A 301 23.85 -2.75 17.93
CA LEU A 301 23.51 -2.84 19.35
C LEU A 301 24.13 -4.08 20.01
N HIS A 302 24.01 -5.25 19.37
CA HIS A 302 24.56 -6.51 19.88
C HIS A 302 26.09 -6.47 19.97
N ASP A 303 26.74 -5.98 18.91
CA ASP A 303 28.19 -5.86 18.83
C ASP A 303 28.73 -4.90 19.91
N ASP A 304 28.02 -3.80 20.16
CA ASP A 304 28.42 -2.81 21.15
C ASP A 304 28.26 -3.30 22.59
N ASP A 305 27.14 -3.95 22.94
CA ASP A 305 26.95 -4.56 24.26
C ASP A 305 28.03 -5.62 24.53
N TYR A 306 28.34 -6.44 23.53
CA TYR A 306 29.41 -7.44 23.63
C TYR A 306 30.78 -6.79 23.87
N ARG A 307 31.11 -5.73 23.10
CA ARG A 307 32.34 -4.95 23.29
C ARG A 307 32.42 -4.35 24.69
N ALA A 308 31.36 -3.70 25.15
CA ALA A 308 31.33 -3.04 26.45
C ALA A 308 31.51 -4.03 27.61
N ARG A 309 30.91 -5.23 27.52
CA ARG A 309 31.11 -6.29 28.52
C ARG A 309 32.55 -6.81 28.57
N LEU A 310 33.19 -6.93 27.41
CA LEU A 310 34.60 -7.34 27.33
C LEU A 310 35.53 -6.26 27.93
N GLU A 311 35.25 -4.98 27.68
CA GLU A 311 35.99 -3.87 28.28
C GLU A 311 35.84 -3.87 29.81
N GLU A 312 34.62 -4.04 30.34
CA GLU A 312 34.38 -4.13 31.78
C GLU A 312 35.08 -5.33 32.43
N GLU A 313 35.10 -6.49 31.76
CA GLU A 313 35.82 -7.67 32.24
C GLU A 313 37.34 -7.45 32.26
N ALA A 314 37.90 -6.87 31.21
CA ALA A 314 39.32 -6.52 31.14
C ALA A 314 39.71 -5.49 32.23
N GLU A 315 38.85 -4.51 32.50
CA GLU A 315 39.04 -3.55 33.58
C GLU A 315 39.01 -4.24 34.94
N ARG A 316 38.04 -5.13 35.19
CA ARG A 316 37.97 -5.92 36.43
C ARG A 316 39.23 -6.75 36.63
N GLU A 317 39.72 -7.44 35.60
CA GLU A 317 40.96 -8.22 35.68
C GLU A 317 42.18 -7.34 35.98
N SER A 318 42.29 -6.18 35.34
CA SER A 318 43.38 -5.23 35.58
C SER A 318 43.38 -4.69 37.01
N GLN A 319 42.20 -4.41 37.58
CA GLN A 319 42.04 -3.96 38.96
C GLN A 319 42.41 -5.07 39.95
N HIS A 320 42.03 -6.33 39.68
CA HIS A 320 42.44 -7.47 40.49
C HIS A 320 43.96 -7.64 40.46
N GLN A 321 44.59 -7.58 39.29
CA GLN A 321 46.04 -7.77 39.16
C GLN A 321 46.84 -6.64 39.84
N ASN A 322 46.39 -5.39 39.73
CA ASN A 322 46.99 -4.24 40.43
C ASN A 322 46.87 -4.35 41.96
N ASN A 323 45.77 -4.90 42.47
CA ASN A 323 45.59 -5.12 43.91
C ASN A 323 46.55 -6.19 44.47
N TRP A 324 46.90 -7.22 43.68
CA TRP A 324 47.88 -8.24 44.07
C TRP A 324 49.35 -7.80 43.96
N GLN A 325 49.65 -6.71 43.24
CA GLN A 325 51.01 -6.22 43.03
C GLN A 325 51.42 -5.07 43.97
N SER A 326 50.58 -4.67 44.92
CA SER A 326 51.04 -3.82 46.02
C SER A 326 52.06 -4.60 46.86
N PRO A 327 53.35 -4.24 46.87
CA PRO A 327 54.31 -4.87 47.76
C PRO A 327 53.82 -4.62 49.20
N PRO A 328 53.96 -5.57 50.13
CA PRO A 328 53.82 -5.22 51.55
C PRO A 328 54.78 -4.05 51.80
N ALA A 329 54.25 -2.97 52.40
CA ALA A 329 55.07 -1.85 52.82
C ALA A 329 56.28 -2.42 53.54
N SER A 330 57.47 -2.16 53.02
CA SER A 330 58.71 -2.56 53.66
C SER A 330 58.71 -1.86 55.02
N GLU A 331 58.56 -2.62 56.10
CA GLU A 331 58.77 -2.11 57.45
C GLU A 331 60.19 -1.53 57.49
N GLU A 332 60.30 -0.21 57.60
CA GLU A 332 61.57 0.43 57.95
C GLU A 332 62.09 -0.20 59.25
N PRO A 333 63.35 -0.65 59.32
CA PRO A 333 63.91 -1.18 60.56
C PRO A 333 63.94 -0.05 61.59
N THR A 334 63.19 -0.24 62.67
CA THR A 334 63.12 0.68 63.79
C THR A 334 64.47 0.70 64.52
N ASP A 335 65.14 1.85 64.48
CA ASP A 335 66.37 2.13 65.22
C ASP A 335 66.08 2.15 66.74
N PRO A 336 66.80 1.37 67.57
CA PRO A 336 66.52 1.30 69.00
C PRO A 336 67.19 2.46 69.73
N GLY A 337 66.38 3.44 70.11
CA GLY A 337 66.53 4.08 71.42
C GLY A 337 67.11 5.49 71.41
N THR A 338 66.27 6.44 71.78
CA THR A 338 66.52 7.33 72.94
C THR A 338 65.16 7.81 73.44
N ALA A 339 64.80 7.42 74.66
CA ALA A 339 63.63 7.92 75.37
C ALA A 339 63.95 9.26 76.06
N ASP A 340 63.03 10.23 76.04
CA ASP A 340 62.44 10.88 77.24
C ASP A 340 61.30 11.86 76.85
N PRO A 341 60.47 12.43 77.76
CA PRO A 341 59.04 12.13 77.76
C PRO A 341 58.15 13.39 77.74
N ARG A 342 56.82 13.17 77.75
CA ARG A 342 55.74 14.12 78.08
C ARG A 342 55.40 15.14 76.97
N THR A 343 54.26 14.91 76.32
CA THR A 343 53.02 15.65 76.64
C THR A 343 51.80 14.96 76.00
N THR A 344 50.75 14.94 76.80
CA THR A 344 49.39 14.42 76.61
C THR A 344 48.66 14.86 75.32
N ASN A 345 48.02 13.91 74.64
CA ASN A 345 46.77 14.19 73.91
C ASN A 345 45.85 12.95 73.91
N PRO A 346 44.67 12.98 74.56
CA PRO A 346 43.70 11.89 74.53
C PRO A 346 42.64 12.16 73.45
N GLY A 347 42.38 11.20 72.57
CA GLY A 347 41.36 11.36 71.54
C GLY A 347 41.16 10.14 70.65
N THR A 348 41.00 8.96 71.24
CA THR A 348 40.45 7.78 70.57
C THR A 348 38.93 7.74 70.74
N THR A 349 38.18 7.63 69.65
CA THR A 349 37.00 6.74 69.60
C THR A 349 36.79 6.25 68.17
N ASN A 350 37.10 4.97 67.98
CA ASN A 350 36.62 4.11 66.90
C ASN A 350 35.08 4.15 66.79
N PRO A 351 34.50 4.09 65.57
CA PRO A 351 33.14 3.60 65.40
C PRO A 351 33.09 2.06 65.58
N PRO A 352 32.01 1.50 66.16
CA PRO A 352 31.88 0.06 66.35
C PRO A 352 31.59 -0.69 65.03
N PRO A 353 31.91 -2.00 64.95
CA PRO A 353 31.67 -2.82 63.78
C PRO A 353 30.17 -3.07 63.55
N VAL A 354 29.77 -3.04 62.28
CA VAL A 354 28.45 -3.44 61.80
C VAL A 354 28.28 -4.95 62.01
N VAL A 355 27.23 -5.33 62.72
CA VAL A 355 26.73 -6.70 62.82
C VAL A 355 25.50 -6.80 61.94
N ASP A 356 25.57 -7.68 60.95
CA ASP A 356 24.45 -8.37 60.30
C ASP A 356 24.66 -9.85 60.68
N PRO A 357 23.66 -10.65 61.13
CA PRO A 357 22.52 -11.03 60.29
C PRO A 357 21.19 -11.32 61.04
N GLU A 358 20.05 -11.24 60.36
CA GLU A 358 19.18 -12.40 60.07
C GLU A 358 17.93 -12.00 59.25
N PRO A 359 17.43 -12.90 58.38
CA PRO A 359 16.27 -12.70 57.54
C PRO A 359 14.98 -13.03 58.29
N ASP A 360 13.88 -12.32 57.99
CA ASP A 360 12.53 -12.75 58.38
C ASP A 360 11.65 -12.91 57.13
N PRO A 361 10.79 -13.93 57.07
CA PRO A 361 10.22 -14.49 55.85
C PRO A 361 8.79 -14.01 55.57
N GLU A 362 8.26 -14.49 54.44
CA GLU A 362 6.83 -14.64 54.12
C GLU A 362 6.00 -13.37 53.89
N THR A 363 5.82 -13.03 52.61
CA THR A 363 4.53 -12.52 52.13
C THR A 363 3.94 -13.53 51.18
N GLN A 364 2.93 -14.25 51.68
CA GLN A 364 2.08 -15.18 50.94
C GLN A 364 1.09 -14.36 50.08
N PRO A 365 0.81 -14.75 48.82
CA PRO A 365 -0.30 -14.18 48.06
C PRO A 365 -1.62 -14.78 48.54
N GLU A 366 -2.59 -13.92 48.84
CA GLU A 366 -3.99 -14.33 49.03
C GLU A 366 -4.63 -14.66 47.69
N ASP A 367 -5.32 -15.81 47.67
CA ASP A 367 -6.20 -16.33 46.63
C ASP A 367 -7.24 -15.30 46.17
N ASP A 368 -7.47 -15.19 44.86
CA ASP A 368 -8.75 -14.70 44.35
C ASP A 368 -9.32 -15.72 43.36
N ASP A 369 -10.08 -16.64 43.96
CA ASP A 369 -10.91 -17.65 43.34
C ASP A 369 -12.29 -17.02 43.12
N THR A 370 -12.59 -16.52 41.91
CA THR A 370 -13.95 -16.12 41.52
C THR A 370 -14.49 -16.97 40.39
N PHE A 371 -15.36 -17.89 40.80
CA PHE A 371 -16.39 -18.57 40.00
C PHE A 371 -17.22 -17.60 39.16
N PHE A 372 -17.39 -17.88 37.86
CA PHE A 372 -18.69 -18.13 37.20
C PHE A 372 -18.54 -18.80 35.84
#